data_AF-A0A1Q4YQP4-F1
#
_entry.id   AF-A0A1Q4YQP4-F1
#
_cell.length_a   1.000
_cell.length_b   1.000
_cell.length_c   1.000
_cell.angle_alpha   90.00
_cell.angle_beta   90.00
_cell.angle_gamma   90.00
#
_symmetry.space_group_name_H-M   'P 1'
#
loop_
_entity.id
_entity.type
_entity.pdbx_description
1 polymer ?
#
loop_
_entity_poly.entity_id
_entity_poly.type
_entity_poly.pdbx_seq_one_letter_code
_entity_poly.pdbx_strand_id
1 'polypeptide(L)'
;MDEATGKQLDQARQRLGKSLQDTKTAIARTQAEIAELAERQRQAERDDRVNERFEEAARSGEIGRDMHYVQTRVDRGEVAWHEVFAGQVDDEAMTRAARRTDGTLRLAVESGAPPRDVPVDDEAAFGNPLGQPGQRW
;
A
#
# COMPACT_ATOMS: atom_id res chain seq x y z
N MET A 1 42.23 -49.77 -16.88
CA MET A 1 40.95 -49.23 -16.38
C MET A 1 39.87 -49.84 -17.25
N ASP A 2 38.97 -50.60 -16.65
CA ASP A 2 37.92 -51.29 -17.41
C ASP A 2 36.85 -50.31 -17.91
N GLU A 3 36.31 -50.60 -19.09
CA GLU A 3 35.27 -49.80 -19.76
C GLU A 3 34.03 -49.57 -18.87
N ALA A 4 33.73 -50.55 -18.01
CA ALA A 4 32.65 -50.49 -17.02
C ALA A 4 32.87 -49.39 -15.96
N THR A 5 34.12 -49.18 -15.52
CA THR A 5 34.47 -48.18 -14.51
C THR A 5 34.41 -46.76 -15.09
N GLY A 6 34.78 -46.58 -16.36
CA GLY A 6 34.66 -45.31 -17.08
C GLY A 6 33.19 -44.87 -17.23
N LYS A 7 32.32 -45.80 -17.65
CA LYS A 7 30.87 -45.55 -17.78
C LYS A 7 30.21 -45.16 -16.45
N GLN A 8 30.61 -45.79 -15.34
CA GLN A 8 30.09 -45.45 -14.02
C GLN A 8 30.53 -44.04 -13.57
N LEU A 9 31.77 -43.65 -13.86
CA LEU A 9 32.28 -42.32 -13.52
C LEU A 9 31.54 -41.21 -14.28
N ASP A 10 31.26 -41.43 -15.56
CA ASP A 10 30.53 -40.46 -16.39
C ASP A 10 29.06 -40.33 -15.96
N GLN A 11 28.42 -41.44 -15.57
CA GLN A 11 27.08 -41.41 -14.98
C GLN A 11 27.06 -40.64 -13.65
N ALA A 12 28.08 -40.82 -12.80
CA ALA A 12 28.19 -40.09 -11.55
C ALA A 12 28.36 -38.58 -11.80
N ARG A 13 29.18 -38.19 -12.77
CA ARG A 13 29.36 -36.78 -13.18
C ARG A 13 28.08 -36.17 -13.72
N GLN A 14 27.33 -36.88 -14.57
CA GLN A 14 26.06 -36.40 -15.09
C GLN A 14 25.02 -36.19 -13.97
N ARG A 15 24.94 -37.12 -13.01
CA ARG A 15 24.05 -36.99 -11.84
C ARG A 15 24.40 -35.79 -10.97
N LEU A 16 25.68 -35.58 -10.71
CA LEU A 16 26.16 -34.42 -9.95
C LEU A 16 25.89 -33.11 -10.69
N GLY A 17 26.14 -33.07 -12.01
CA GLY A 17 25.84 -31.90 -12.85
C GLY A 17 24.36 -31.53 -12.80
N LYS A 18 23.47 -32.52 -12.94
CA LYS A 18 22.03 -32.33 -12.83
C LYS A 18 21.62 -31.84 -11.44
N SER A 19 22.09 -32.50 -10.38
CA SER A 19 21.78 -32.12 -9.00
C SER A 19 22.23 -30.69 -8.67
N LEU A 20 23.40 -30.27 -9.17
CA LEU A 20 23.89 -28.89 -9.02
C LEU A 20 22.98 -27.89 -9.74
N GLN A 21 22.51 -28.22 -10.94
CA GLN A 21 21.63 -27.37 -11.72
C GLN A 21 20.24 -27.25 -11.09
N ASP A 22 19.70 -28.35 -10.59
CA ASP A 22 18.43 -28.37 -9.85
C ASP A 22 18.53 -27.50 -8.59
N THR A 23 19.64 -27.62 -7.85
CA THR A 23 19.90 -26.80 -6.65
C THR A 23 20.02 -25.32 -6.98
N LYS A 24 20.74 -24.95 -8.05
CA LYS A 24 20.83 -23.56 -8.51
C LYS A 24 19.46 -22.97 -8.85
N THR A 25 18.61 -23.77 -9.50
CA THR A 25 17.26 -23.35 -9.88
C THR A 25 16.39 -23.15 -8.64
N ALA A 26 16.47 -24.05 -7.66
CA ALA A 26 15.76 -23.93 -6.40
C ALA A 26 16.20 -22.68 -5.61
N ILE A 27 17.51 -22.39 -5.57
CA ILE A 27 18.03 -21.17 -4.92
C ILE A 27 17.49 -19.92 -5.62
N ALA A 28 17.55 -19.85 -6.95
CA ALA A 28 17.07 -18.70 -7.70
C ALA A 28 15.56 -18.44 -7.47
N ARG A 29 14.75 -19.51 -7.44
CA ARG A 29 13.33 -19.44 -7.11
C ARG A 29 13.11 -18.89 -5.71
N THR A 30 13.82 -19.43 -4.72
CA THR A 30 13.72 -18.99 -3.32
C THR A 30 14.12 -17.53 -3.17
N GLN A 31 15.16 -17.09 -3.88
CA GLN A 31 15.58 -15.68 -3.87
C GLN A 31 14.52 -14.75 -4.47
N ALA A 32 13.83 -15.16 -5.54
CA ALA A 32 12.73 -14.41 -6.12
C ALA A 32 11.54 -14.32 -5.15
N GLU A 33 11.18 -15.42 -4.49
CA GLU A 33 10.10 -15.46 -3.49
C GLU A 33 10.43 -14.56 -2.27
N ILE A 34 11.68 -14.55 -1.79
CA ILE A 34 12.12 -13.65 -0.72
C ILE A 34 12.03 -12.18 -1.16
N ALA A 35 12.45 -11.86 -2.39
CA ALA A 35 12.39 -10.49 -2.90
C ALA A 35 10.95 -9.98 -3.02
N GLU A 36 10.04 -10.85 -3.48
CA GLU A 36 8.61 -10.54 -3.55
C GLU A 36 8.01 -10.31 -2.16
N LEU A 37 8.32 -11.17 -1.19
CA LEU A 37 7.86 -11.01 0.19
C LEU A 37 8.39 -9.71 0.82
N ALA A 38 9.66 -9.38 0.58
CA ALA A 38 10.25 -8.15 1.06
C ALA A 38 9.58 -6.90 0.45
N GLU A 39 9.19 -6.95 -0.83
CA GLU A 39 8.46 -5.85 -1.46
C GLU A 39 7.04 -5.72 -0.92
N ARG A 40 6.33 -6.86 -0.74
CA ARG A 40 5.01 -6.87 -0.11
C ARG A 40 5.06 -6.29 1.30
N GLN A 41 6.08 -6.63 2.09
CA GLN A 41 6.26 -6.09 3.44
C GLN A 41 6.54 -4.59 3.39
N ARG A 42 7.48 -4.12 2.55
CA ARG A 42 7.72 -2.68 2.37
C ARG A 42 6.47 -1.93 1.94
N GLN A 43 5.65 -2.56 1.09
CA GLN A 43 4.38 -2.01 0.67
C GLN A 43 3.40 -1.91 1.85
N ALA A 44 3.20 -2.97 2.62
CA ALA A 44 2.35 -2.95 3.81
C ALA A 44 2.81 -1.86 4.81
N GLU A 45 4.11 -1.80 5.14
CA GLU A 45 4.64 -0.78 6.04
C GLU A 45 4.47 0.65 5.52
N ARG A 46 4.48 0.85 4.19
CA ARG A 46 4.17 2.15 3.58
C ARG A 46 2.70 2.48 3.73
N ASP A 47 1.83 1.52 3.44
CA ASP A 47 0.38 1.68 3.52
C ASP A 47 -0.03 1.97 4.97
N ASP A 48 0.56 1.28 5.95
CA ASP A 48 0.36 1.52 7.40
C ASP A 48 0.78 2.94 7.80
N ARG A 49 1.96 3.41 7.36
CA ARG A 49 2.42 4.78 7.66
C ARG A 49 1.52 5.85 7.05
N VAL A 50 0.99 5.62 5.86
CA VAL A 50 0.05 6.55 5.22
C VAL A 50 -1.24 6.61 6.02
N ASN A 51 -1.75 5.44 6.46
CA ASN A 51 -2.94 5.37 7.29
C ASN A 51 -2.74 6.09 8.64
N GLU A 52 -1.62 5.84 9.33
CA GLU A 52 -1.29 6.51 10.59
C GLU A 52 -1.25 8.04 10.45
N ARG A 53 -0.59 8.56 9.40
CA ARG A 53 -0.53 10.01 9.14
C ARG A 53 -1.90 10.60 8.86
N PHE A 54 -2.73 9.88 8.10
CA PHE A 54 -4.09 10.31 7.81
C PHE A 54 -4.94 10.39 9.08
N GLU A 55 -4.88 9.36 9.94
CA GLU A 55 -5.59 9.35 11.22
C GLU A 55 -5.10 10.46 12.15
N GLU A 56 -3.80 10.75 12.17
CA GLU A 56 -3.23 11.86 12.95
C GLU A 56 -3.73 13.22 12.44
N ALA A 57 -3.69 13.45 11.13
CA ALA A 57 -4.20 14.69 10.52
C ALA A 57 -5.72 14.86 10.72
N ALA A 58 -6.47 13.76 10.72
CA ALA A 58 -7.89 13.76 11.07
C ALA A 58 -8.10 14.10 12.55
N ARG A 59 -7.34 13.48 13.46
CA ARG A 59 -7.40 13.76 14.91
C ARG A 59 -6.97 15.17 15.26
N SER A 60 -5.99 15.75 14.57
CA SER A 60 -5.57 17.14 14.76
C SER A 60 -6.57 18.16 14.19
N GLY A 61 -7.45 17.71 13.28
CA GLY A 61 -8.39 18.57 12.56
C GLY A 61 -7.78 19.30 11.35
N GLU A 62 -6.53 18.97 11.00
CA GLU A 62 -5.79 19.54 9.88
C GLU A 62 -6.50 19.32 8.54
N ILE A 63 -7.15 18.16 8.37
CA ILE A 63 -7.94 17.85 7.15
C ILE A 63 -9.42 18.21 7.26
N GLY A 64 -9.77 19.04 8.25
CA GLY A 64 -11.07 19.68 8.38
C GLY A 64 -12.01 19.07 9.43
N ARG A 65 -13.00 19.88 9.83
CA ARG A 65 -13.92 19.59 10.94
C ARG A 65 -14.75 18.32 10.74
N ASP A 66 -15.27 18.10 9.53
CA ASP A 66 -16.08 16.92 9.22
C ASP A 66 -15.23 15.64 9.39
N MET A 67 -13.98 15.64 8.90
CA MET A 67 -13.08 14.48 9.04
C MET A 67 -12.67 14.22 10.49
N HIS A 68 -12.37 15.28 11.24
CA HIS A 68 -12.11 15.18 12.68
C HIS A 68 -13.29 14.59 13.45
N TYR A 69 -14.50 15.04 13.10
CA TYR A 69 -15.73 14.50 13.67
C TYR A 69 -15.88 13.00 13.38
N VAL A 70 -15.70 12.58 12.11
CA VAL A 70 -15.78 11.15 11.76
C VAL A 70 -14.70 10.34 12.49
N GLN A 71 -13.44 10.78 12.46
CA GLN A 71 -12.33 10.09 13.13
C GLN A 71 -12.57 9.94 14.63
N THR A 72 -13.08 10.98 15.29
CA THR A 72 -13.42 10.92 16.72
C THR A 72 -14.45 9.82 17.02
N ARG A 73 -15.42 9.61 16.14
CA ARG A 73 -16.45 8.58 16.32
C ARG A 73 -15.94 7.19 15.97
N VAL A 74 -15.04 7.08 14.99
CA VAL A 74 -14.31 5.85 14.69
C VAL A 74 -13.43 5.43 15.86
N ASP A 75 -12.66 6.35 16.44
CA ASP A 75 -11.80 6.10 17.61
C ASP A 75 -12.59 5.63 18.85
N ARG A 76 -13.85 6.07 18.96
CA ARG A 76 -14.77 5.65 20.02
C ARG A 76 -15.49 4.32 19.73
N GLY A 77 -15.31 3.76 18.53
CA GLY A 77 -16.01 2.55 18.09
C GLY A 77 -17.51 2.74 17.86
N GLU A 78 -17.97 3.99 17.69
CA GLU A 78 -19.39 4.30 17.46
C GLU A 78 -19.82 4.03 16.01
N VAL A 79 -18.85 4.00 15.10
CA VAL A 79 -19.00 3.81 13.65
C VAL A 79 -17.68 3.31 13.09
N ALA A 80 -17.71 2.52 12.03
CA ALA A 80 -16.52 2.13 11.29
C ALA A 80 -16.41 2.87 9.95
N TRP A 81 -15.19 3.08 9.47
CA TRP A 81 -14.93 3.72 8.17
C TRP A 81 -15.67 3.04 7.01
N HIS A 82 -15.82 1.71 7.02
CA HIS A 82 -16.57 1.01 5.98
C HIS A 82 -18.06 1.38 5.96
N GLU A 83 -18.67 1.64 7.11
CA GLU A 83 -20.08 2.06 7.20
C GLU A 83 -20.26 3.49 6.68
N VAL A 84 -19.29 4.36 6.93
CA VAL A 84 -19.24 5.73 6.41
C VAL A 84 -19.14 5.72 4.88
N PHE A 85 -18.20 4.96 4.31
CA PHE A 85 -18.00 4.88 2.86
C PHE A 85 -19.10 4.11 2.14
N ALA A 86 -19.75 3.14 2.81
CA ALA A 86 -20.93 2.45 2.28
C ALA A 86 -22.21 3.30 2.35
N GLY A 87 -22.16 4.50 2.93
CA GLY A 87 -23.33 5.37 3.11
C GLY A 87 -24.39 4.77 4.05
N GLN A 88 -23.96 3.89 4.96
CA GLN A 88 -24.84 3.20 5.92
C GLN A 88 -25.14 4.04 7.16
N VAL A 89 -24.45 5.19 7.30
CA VAL A 89 -24.69 6.14 8.37
C VAL A 89 -25.42 7.36 7.81
N ASP A 90 -26.63 7.60 8.32
CA ASP A 90 -27.43 8.79 8.02
C ASP A 90 -26.91 10.00 8.83
N ASP A 91 -25.72 10.45 8.45
CA ASP A 91 -25.06 11.62 9.03
C ASP A 91 -24.48 12.48 7.91
N GLU A 92 -24.87 13.76 7.89
CA GLU A 92 -24.50 14.69 6.83
C GLU A 92 -23.00 14.99 6.82
N ALA A 93 -22.36 15.06 8.00
CA ALA A 93 -20.92 15.26 8.10
C ALA A 93 -20.14 14.05 7.58
N MET A 94 -20.63 12.84 7.86
CA MET A 94 -20.06 11.60 7.32
C MET A 94 -20.23 11.50 5.80
N THR A 95 -21.38 11.92 5.28
CA THR A 95 -21.63 11.97 3.83
C THR A 95 -20.70 12.96 3.13
N ARG A 96 -20.48 14.15 3.71
CA ARG A 96 -19.54 15.15 3.18
C ARG A 96 -18.09 14.69 3.25
N ALA A 97 -17.70 14.03 4.35
CA ALA A 97 -16.39 13.41 4.51
C ALA A 97 -16.13 12.35 3.43
N ALA A 98 -17.06 11.40 3.25
CA ALA A 98 -16.95 10.34 2.24
C ALA A 98 -16.84 10.90 0.81
N ARG A 99 -17.67 11.89 0.46
CA ARG A 99 -17.62 12.55 -0.86
C ARG A 99 -16.32 13.32 -1.10
N ARG A 100 -15.75 13.96 -0.07
CA ARG A 100 -14.46 14.65 -0.19
C ARG A 100 -13.36 13.65 -0.52
N THR A 101 -13.30 12.52 0.18
CA THR A 101 -12.33 11.46 -0.08
C THR A 101 -12.51 10.81 -1.45
N ASP A 102 -13.75 10.54 -1.87
CA ASP A 102 -14.08 10.00 -3.20
C ASP A 102 -13.64 10.96 -4.32
N GLY A 103 -13.87 12.27 -4.16
CA GLY A 103 -13.40 13.29 -5.09
C GLY A 103 -11.87 13.34 -5.21
N THR A 104 -11.14 13.22 -4.10
CA THR A 104 -9.67 13.16 -4.10
C THR A 104 -9.14 11.90 -4.78
N LEU A 105 -9.74 10.74 -4.52
CA LEU A 105 -9.37 9.47 -5.18
C LEU A 105 -9.63 9.52 -6.69
N ARG A 106 -10.78 10.08 -7.09
CA ARG A 106 -11.14 10.25 -8.49
C ARG A 106 -10.19 11.19 -9.23
N LEU A 107 -9.79 12.30 -8.61
CA LEU A 107 -8.81 13.24 -9.17
C LEU A 107 -7.44 12.57 -9.38
N ALA A 108 -7.00 11.76 -8.41
CA ALA A 108 -5.76 10.99 -8.53
C ALA A 108 -5.82 10.01 -9.72
N VAL A 109 -6.92 9.28 -9.89
CA VAL A 109 -7.13 8.35 -11.01
C VAL A 109 -7.21 9.08 -12.37
N GLU A 110 -7.95 10.19 -12.46
CA GLU A 110 -8.13 10.96 -13.69
C GLU A 110 -6.83 11.65 -14.14
N SER A 111 -5.94 12.00 -13.21
CA SER A 111 -4.62 12.57 -13.52
C SER A 111 -3.63 11.56 -14.14
N GLY A 112 -3.99 10.27 -14.22
CA GLY A 112 -3.12 9.21 -14.75
C GLY A 112 -1.90 8.93 -13.89
N ALA A 113 -1.79 9.56 -12.71
CA ALA A 113 -0.82 9.19 -11.71
C ALA A 113 -1.23 7.82 -11.13
N PRO A 114 -0.36 6.79 -11.11
CA PRO A 114 -0.57 5.73 -10.13
C PRO A 114 -0.61 6.42 -8.75
N PRO A 115 -1.28 5.85 -7.73
CA PRO A 115 -1.31 6.45 -6.39
C PRO A 115 0.08 6.47 -5.69
N ARG A 116 1.19 6.52 -6.44
CA ARG A 116 2.54 6.19 -6.00
C ARG A 116 3.69 7.08 -6.45
N ASP A 117 3.56 8.01 -7.39
CA ASP A 117 4.71 8.82 -7.81
C ASP A 117 4.38 10.30 -8.01
N VAL A 118 3.53 10.86 -7.16
CA VAL A 118 3.65 12.29 -6.88
C VAL A 118 4.80 12.40 -5.90
N PRO A 119 5.98 12.98 -6.26
CA PRO A 119 6.85 13.49 -5.22
C PRO A 119 5.97 14.45 -4.45
N VAL A 120 5.65 14.09 -3.21
CA VAL A 120 5.00 14.98 -2.28
C VAL A 120 6.07 16.03 -1.99
N ASP A 121 6.18 17.01 -2.88
CA ASP A 121 6.34 18.36 -2.43
C ASP A 121 5.18 18.54 -1.45
N ASP A 122 5.51 18.66 -0.16
CA ASP A 122 4.55 18.73 0.95
C ASP A 122 3.49 19.83 0.70
N GLU A 123 3.78 20.75 -0.23
CA GLU A 123 2.91 21.83 -0.72
C GLU A 123 1.95 21.44 -1.88
N ALA A 124 2.27 20.41 -2.69
CA ALA A 124 1.57 20.10 -3.95
C ALA A 124 0.62 18.89 -3.88
N ALA A 125 0.89 17.87 -3.07
CA ALA A 125 -0.04 16.73 -2.91
C ALA A 125 -1.30 17.13 -2.13
N PHE A 126 -1.16 18.11 -1.23
CA PHE A 126 -2.24 18.88 -0.64
C PHE A 126 -2.26 20.28 -1.25
N GLY A 127 -2.15 20.36 -2.58
CA GLY A 127 -2.26 21.61 -3.33
C GLY A 127 -3.43 22.41 -2.80
N ASN A 128 -3.09 23.44 -2.03
CA ASN A 128 -3.98 24.30 -1.28
C ASN A 128 -5.49 23.93 -1.35
N PRO A 129 -6.00 23.00 -0.53
CA PRO A 129 -7.44 22.79 -0.38
C PRO A 129 -8.11 23.97 0.35
N LEU A 130 -7.30 24.93 0.82
CA LEU A 130 -7.71 26.14 1.51
C LEU A 130 -7.99 27.22 0.46
N GLY A 131 -9.26 27.38 0.09
CA GLY A 131 -9.72 28.74 -0.19
C GLY A 131 -9.15 29.65 0.90
N GLN A 132 -8.48 30.74 0.51
CA GLN A 132 -7.66 31.59 1.38
C GLN A 132 -8.28 31.74 2.79
N PRO A 133 -7.49 31.64 3.88
CA PRO A 133 -8.01 31.90 5.22
C PRO A 133 -8.53 33.34 5.28
N GLY A 134 -9.87 33.50 5.19
CA GLY A 134 -10.49 34.83 5.14
C GLY A 134 -11.95 34.91 4.68
N GLN A 135 -12.52 33.90 4.01
CA GLN A 135 -13.95 33.97 3.62
C GLN A 135 -14.85 33.27 4.64
N ARG A 136 -15.51 34.11 5.45
CA ARG A 136 -16.64 33.75 6.32
C ARG A 136 -17.82 33.30 5.47
N TRP A 137 -18.44 32.19 5.86
CA TRP A 137 -19.85 31.90 5.60
C TRP A 137 -20.53 31.67 6.95
#